data_AF-A0A0C9YRT0-F1
#
_entry.id   AF-A0A0C9YRT0-F1
#
_cell.length_a   1.000
_cell.length_b   1.000
_cell.length_c   1.000
_cell.angle_alpha   90.00
_cell.angle_beta   90.00
_cell.angle_gamma   90.00
#
_symmetry.space_group_name_H-M   'P 1'
#
loop_
_entity.id
_entity.type
_entity.pdbx_description
1 polymer ?
#
loop_
_entity_poly.entity_id
_entity_poly.type
_entity_poly.pdbx_seq_one_letter_code
_entity_poly.pdbx_strand_id
1 'polypeptide(L)'
;MDPKTRLIKPGDESLIAAGAWCPGRDELSSIRNHILHSPDRLREILSDPEFVTNFGEPRPHPEGKRRSVFGREDELKTAPKGIDKHHKDIDLLKCRSLAVSRTFTDKQVLNSDFIEQLKSVVRILRPFVYCLNDMITLPVDDGSDGSEDEIN
;
A
#
# COMPACT_ATOMS: atom_id res chain seq x y z
N MET A 1 2.63 -28.40 24.07
CA MET A 1 2.54 -26.93 24.05
C MET A 1 1.07 -26.55 24.29
N ASP A 2 0.80 -25.70 25.28
CA ASP A 2 -0.57 -25.30 25.65
C ASP A 2 -1.13 -24.31 24.60
N PRO A 3 -2.31 -24.56 23.99
CA PRO A 3 -2.90 -23.68 22.99
C PRO A 3 -3.28 -22.27 23.50
N LYS A 4 -3.09 -21.98 24.79
CA LYS A 4 -3.56 -20.74 25.45
C LYS A 4 -2.56 -19.59 25.55
N THR A 5 -1.31 -19.75 25.14
CA THR A 5 -0.35 -18.63 25.21
C THR A 5 -0.12 -18.01 23.83
N ARG A 6 -1.13 -17.28 23.33
CA ARG A 6 -0.90 -16.34 22.22
C ARG A 6 -0.20 -15.11 22.80
N LEU A 7 1.04 -14.86 22.40
CA LEU A 7 1.71 -13.59 22.68
C LEU A 7 0.95 -12.51 21.90
N ILE A 8 0.10 -11.76 22.59
CA ILE A 8 -0.72 -10.67 22.06
C ILE A 8 -0.15 -9.37 22.61
N LYS A 9 -0.18 -8.29 21.83
CA LYS A 9 0.16 -6.95 22.33
C LYS A 9 -1.07 -6.41 23.09
N PRO A 10 -1.01 -6.29 24.43
CA PRO A 10 -2.15 -5.83 25.22
C PRO A 10 -2.39 -4.32 25.04
N GLY A 11 -3.59 -3.86 25.37
CA GLY A 11 -3.97 -2.45 25.31
C GLY A 11 -4.64 -2.03 24.00
N ASP A 12 -5.29 -2.96 23.29
CA ASP A 12 -5.95 -2.72 22.01
C ASP A 12 -4.97 -2.29 20.89
N GLU A 13 -3.70 -2.67 21.03
CA GLU A 13 -2.60 -2.28 20.12
C GLU A 13 -2.15 -3.41 19.19
N SER A 14 -2.84 -4.55 19.21
CA SER A 14 -2.59 -5.63 18.26
C SER A 14 -2.90 -5.14 16.85
N LEU A 15 -2.00 -5.38 15.89
CA LEU A 15 -2.15 -4.82 14.55
C LEU A 15 -1.73 -5.79 13.45
N ILE A 16 -2.33 -5.59 12.28
CA ILE A 16 -1.83 -6.09 11.01
C ILE A 16 -1.40 -4.90 10.15
N ALA A 17 -0.26 -5.02 9.48
CA ALA A 17 0.24 -4.03 8.53
C ALA A 17 0.67 -4.73 7.25
N ALA A 18 0.56 -4.03 6.12
CA ALA A 18 0.94 -4.53 4.82
C ALA A 18 1.33 -3.39 3.87
N GLY A 19 2.13 -3.73 2.87
CA GLY A 19 2.63 -2.83 1.84
C GLY A 19 4.13 -2.54 1.95
N ALA A 20 4.58 -1.51 1.26
CA ALA A 20 5.97 -1.07 1.22
C ALA A 20 6.19 0.04 2.27
N TRP A 21 6.71 -0.33 3.45
CA TRP A 21 7.10 0.62 4.49
C TRP A 21 8.57 0.99 4.35
N CYS A 22 8.87 2.29 4.19
CA CYS A 22 10.22 2.80 3.96
C CYS A 22 11.05 1.93 2.99
N PRO A 23 10.54 1.63 1.78
CA PRO A 23 11.28 0.86 0.79
C PRO A 23 12.62 1.50 0.46
N GLY A 24 13.56 0.69 -0.03
CA GLY A 24 14.85 1.15 -0.51
C GLY A 24 14.70 2.19 -1.62
N ARG A 25 15.77 2.95 -1.89
CA ARG A 25 15.76 4.01 -2.90
C ARG A 25 15.30 3.50 -4.28
N ASP A 26 15.84 2.36 -4.69
CA ASP A 26 15.61 1.82 -6.04
C ASP A 26 14.19 1.20 -6.14
N GLU A 27 13.72 0.53 -5.08
CA GLU A 27 12.34 0.04 -4.97
C GLU A 27 11.32 1.19 -5.03
N LEU A 28 11.54 2.26 -4.26
CA LEU A 28 10.68 3.44 -4.27
C LEU A 28 10.68 4.14 -5.63
N SER A 29 11.84 4.14 -6.31
CA SER A 29 11.95 4.66 -7.67
C SER A 29 11.14 3.81 -8.66
N SER A 30 11.20 2.49 -8.54
CA SER A 30 10.44 1.56 -9.38
C SER A 30 8.93 1.70 -9.18
N ILE A 31 8.48 1.81 -7.92
CA ILE A 31 7.07 2.07 -7.60
C ILE A 31 6.61 3.39 -8.22
N ARG A 32 7.39 4.46 -8.08
CA ARG A 32 7.04 5.76 -8.70
C ARG A 32 7.01 5.67 -10.22
N ASN A 33 7.92 4.92 -10.83
CA ASN A 33 7.92 4.74 -12.28
C ASN A 33 6.64 4.03 -12.75
N HIS A 34 6.21 2.98 -12.06
CA HIS A 34 4.92 2.34 -12.35
C HIS A 34 3.74 3.28 -12.15
N ILE A 35 3.71 4.08 -11.07
CA ILE A 35 2.62 5.05 -10.85
C ILE A 35 2.56 6.10 -11.96
N LEU A 36 3.71 6.50 -12.54
CA LEU A 36 3.74 7.45 -13.66
C LEU A 36 3.09 6.90 -14.94
N HIS A 37 3.26 5.60 -15.21
CA HIS A 37 2.85 4.98 -16.47
C HIS A 37 1.52 4.22 -16.36
N SER A 38 1.29 3.53 -15.25
CA SER A 38 0.17 2.60 -15.03
C SER A 38 -0.37 2.63 -13.58
N PRO A 39 -0.96 3.76 -13.12
CA PRO A 39 -1.47 3.90 -11.75
C PRO A 39 -2.78 3.15 -11.49
N ASP A 40 -3.51 2.76 -12.54
CA ASP A 40 -4.92 2.38 -12.46
C ASP A 40 -5.16 1.18 -11.54
N ARG A 41 -4.38 0.11 -11.67
CA ARG A 41 -4.49 -1.08 -10.80
C ARG A 41 -4.35 -0.72 -9.32
N LEU A 42 -3.38 0.14 -8.98
CA LEU A 42 -3.19 0.57 -7.60
C LEU A 42 -4.36 1.43 -7.13
N ARG A 43 -4.84 2.36 -7.96
CA ARG A 43 -6.00 3.20 -7.61
C ARG A 43 -7.27 2.39 -7.42
N GLU A 44 -7.54 1.43 -8.31
CA GLU A 44 -8.67 0.51 -8.20
C GLU A 44 -8.65 -0.21 -6.85
N ILE A 45 -7.51 -0.80 -6.47
CA ILE A 45 -7.34 -1.48 -5.18
C ILE A 45 -7.59 -0.53 -4.01
N LEU A 46 -7.03 0.69 -4.05
CA LEU A 46 -7.19 1.67 -2.96
C LEU A 46 -8.62 2.22 -2.85
N SER A 47 -9.40 2.15 -3.94
CA SER A 47 -10.81 2.56 -4.00
C SER A 47 -11.81 1.42 -3.81
N ASP A 48 -11.34 0.17 -3.72
CA ASP A 48 -12.20 -1.00 -3.55
C ASP A 48 -13.03 -0.88 -2.25
N PRO A 49 -14.35 -1.15 -2.29
CA PRO A 49 -15.20 -0.99 -1.10
C PRO A 49 -14.79 -1.84 0.10
N GLU A 50 -14.30 -3.08 -0.11
CA GLU A 50 -13.82 -3.92 1.00
C GLU A 50 -12.51 -3.34 1.56
N PHE A 51 -11.62 -2.85 0.68
CA PHE A 51 -10.39 -2.18 1.10
C PHE A 51 -10.68 -0.91 1.90
N VAL A 52 -11.56 -0.03 1.40
CA VAL A 52 -11.96 1.22 2.06
C VAL A 52 -12.65 0.95 3.40
N THR A 53 -13.47 -0.09 3.51
CA THR A 53 -14.09 -0.46 4.79
C THR A 53 -13.04 -0.79 5.86
N ASN A 54 -11.96 -1.47 5.47
CA ASN A 54 -10.94 -1.96 6.39
C ASN A 54 -9.85 -0.93 6.67
N PHE A 55 -9.41 -0.22 5.65
CA PHE A 55 -8.24 0.65 5.67
C PHE A 55 -8.67 2.11 5.57
N GLY A 56 -9.67 2.45 4.78
CA GLY A 56 -10.23 3.79 4.73
C GLY A 56 -10.18 4.34 3.32
N GLU A 57 -10.77 5.52 3.16
CA GLU A 57 -10.80 6.23 1.88
C GLU A 57 -9.36 6.47 1.37
N PRO A 58 -9.14 6.51 0.04
CA PRO A 58 -7.85 6.80 -0.59
C PRO A 58 -7.49 8.29 -0.47
N ARG A 59 -7.48 8.79 0.75
CA ARG A 59 -7.20 10.16 1.18
C ARG A 59 -6.54 10.15 2.56
N PRO A 60 -5.95 11.27 3.01
CA PRO A 60 -5.43 11.38 4.38
C PRO A 60 -6.47 10.96 5.42
N HIS A 61 -6.11 10.02 6.31
CA HIS A 61 -7.02 9.60 7.38
C HIS A 61 -7.25 10.76 8.36
N PRO A 62 -8.49 11.09 8.77
CA PRO A 62 -8.78 12.25 9.63
C PRO A 62 -8.00 12.25 10.95
N GLU A 63 -7.79 11.07 11.52
CA GLU A 63 -7.05 10.89 12.78
C GLU A 63 -5.54 10.68 12.59
N GLY A 64 -5.01 10.87 11.37
CA GLY A 64 -3.58 10.66 11.09
C GLY A 64 -3.10 9.24 11.37
N LYS A 65 -3.98 8.23 11.27
CA LYS A 65 -3.63 6.81 11.41
C LYS A 65 -3.14 6.24 10.08
N ARG A 66 -2.29 5.21 10.08
CA ARG A 66 -1.81 4.56 8.85
C ARG A 66 -2.86 3.60 8.29
N ARG A 67 -4.10 4.04 8.31
CA ARG A 67 -5.26 3.35 7.77
C ARG A 67 -5.35 3.62 6.26
N SER A 68 -4.82 4.76 5.80
CA SER A 68 -4.59 5.05 4.38
C SER A 68 -3.10 5.10 4.06
N VAL A 69 -2.73 4.92 2.79
CA VAL A 69 -1.37 5.17 2.28
C VAL A 69 -1.01 6.66 2.28
N PHE A 70 -2.03 7.53 2.38
CA PHE A 70 -1.91 8.98 2.35
C PHE A 70 -1.98 9.64 3.74
N GLY A 71 -1.59 10.92 3.80
CA GLY A 71 -1.64 11.75 4.99
C GLY A 71 -0.56 11.42 6.02
N ARG A 72 0.57 10.86 5.60
CA ARG A 72 1.64 10.45 6.51
C ARG A 72 2.74 11.50 6.62
N GLU A 73 3.34 11.60 7.80
CA GLU A 73 4.45 12.54 8.05
C GLU A 73 5.69 12.25 7.19
N ASP A 74 5.87 11.00 6.71
CA ASP A 74 6.96 10.63 5.84
C ASP A 74 6.77 11.09 4.39
N GLU A 75 5.58 11.56 4.00
CA GLU A 75 5.32 12.09 2.66
C GLU A 75 6.20 13.29 2.31
N LEU A 76 6.51 13.40 1.03
CA LEU A 76 7.18 14.57 0.51
C LEU A 76 6.26 15.79 0.61
N LYS A 77 6.81 16.95 1.01
CA LYS A 77 6.05 18.21 0.98
C LYS A 77 5.87 18.73 -0.44
N THR A 78 6.85 18.49 -1.30
CA THR A 78 6.91 18.91 -2.71
C THR A 78 6.89 17.72 -3.65
N ALA A 79 6.74 17.96 -4.95
CA ALA A 79 6.90 16.93 -5.97
C ALA A 79 8.31 16.28 -5.88
N PRO A 80 8.43 14.96 -6.16
CA PRO A 80 9.73 14.34 -6.36
C PRO A 80 10.51 15.01 -7.48
N LYS A 81 11.84 14.92 -7.44
CA LYS A 81 12.71 15.48 -8.48
C LYS A 81 12.36 14.88 -9.85
N GLY A 82 12.15 15.73 -10.85
CA GLY A 82 11.85 15.31 -12.23
C GLY A 82 10.38 15.01 -12.52
N ILE A 83 9.49 15.16 -11.54
CA ILE A 83 8.05 14.96 -11.71
C ILE A 83 7.34 16.32 -11.66
N ASP A 84 6.40 16.55 -12.59
CA ASP A 84 5.56 17.74 -12.58
C ASP A 84 4.74 17.83 -11.28
N LYS A 85 4.77 19.00 -10.64
CA LYS A 85 3.98 19.29 -9.43
C LYS A 85 2.46 19.23 -9.69
N HIS A 86 2.03 19.29 -10.95
CA HIS A 86 0.65 19.19 -11.38
C HIS A 86 0.28 17.81 -11.96
N HIS A 87 1.15 16.80 -11.83
CA HIS A 87 0.83 15.45 -12.28
C HIS A 87 -0.46 14.94 -11.63
N LYS A 88 -1.33 14.26 -12.39
CA LYS A 88 -2.63 13.76 -11.91
C LYS A 88 -2.49 12.83 -10.69
N ASP A 89 -1.39 12.06 -10.65
CA ASP A 89 -1.05 11.13 -9.57
C ASP A 89 -0.03 11.66 -8.56
N ILE A 90 0.10 12.98 -8.44
CA ILE A 90 1.09 13.59 -7.54
C ILE A 90 0.89 13.20 -6.07
N ASP A 91 -0.34 12.91 -5.66
CA ASP A 91 -0.69 12.38 -4.34
C ASP A 91 0.06 11.09 -4.03
N LEU A 92 0.00 10.10 -4.92
CA LEU A 92 0.70 8.82 -4.80
C LEU A 92 2.22 8.98 -4.94
N LEU A 93 2.67 9.83 -5.87
CA LEU A 93 4.09 10.03 -6.14
C LEU A 93 4.83 10.69 -4.96
N LYS A 94 4.11 11.46 -4.13
CA LYS A 94 4.64 12.06 -2.90
C LYS A 94 4.78 11.07 -1.74
N CYS A 95 4.09 9.93 -1.78
CA CYS A 95 4.26 8.89 -0.78
C CYS A 95 5.70 8.39 -0.73
N ARG A 96 6.23 8.22 0.49
CA ARG A 96 7.49 7.50 0.74
C ARG A 96 7.26 6.07 1.18
N SER A 97 6.12 5.80 1.80
CA SER A 97 5.67 4.47 2.18
C SER A 97 4.26 4.24 1.66
N LEU A 98 4.08 3.22 0.83
CA LEU A 98 2.76 2.74 0.42
C LEU A 98 2.39 1.57 1.33
N ALA A 99 1.99 1.90 2.56
CA ALA A 99 1.68 0.90 3.58
C ALA A 99 0.44 1.29 4.38
N VAL A 100 -0.37 0.29 4.71
CA VAL A 100 -1.59 0.40 5.52
C VAL A 100 -1.50 -0.51 6.74
N SER A 101 -2.23 -0.16 7.79
CA SER A 101 -2.38 -0.95 9.00
C SER A 101 -3.78 -0.84 9.57
N ARG A 102 -4.17 -1.91 10.27
CA ARG A 102 -5.42 -2.01 11.02
C ARG A 102 -5.10 -2.55 12.41
N THR A 103 -5.64 -1.92 13.44
CA THR A 103 -5.55 -2.40 14.82
C THR A 103 -6.78 -3.24 15.18
N PHE A 104 -6.60 -4.13 16.14
CA PHE A 104 -7.61 -5.01 16.72
C PHE A 104 -7.61 -4.81 18.22
N THR A 105 -8.80 -4.77 18.81
CA THR A 105 -8.94 -4.73 20.27
C THR A 105 -8.58 -6.07 20.89
N ASP A 106 -8.16 -6.07 22.14
CA ASP A 106 -7.84 -7.28 22.90
C ASP A 106 -9.06 -8.23 22.90
N LYS A 107 -10.27 -7.67 22.97
CA LYS A 107 -11.53 -8.43 22.85
C LYS A 107 -11.67 -9.13 21.50
N GLN A 108 -11.32 -8.46 20.39
CA GLN A 108 -11.35 -9.09 19.07
C GLN A 108 -10.31 -10.20 18.96
N VAL A 109 -9.09 -9.97 19.46
CA VAL A 109 -7.99 -10.93 19.35
C VAL A 109 -8.24 -12.20 20.16
N LEU A 110 -8.87 -12.07 21.33
CA LEU A 110 -9.22 -13.19 22.21
C LEU A 110 -10.48 -13.96 21.77
N ASN A 111 -11.20 -13.48 20.75
CA ASN A 111 -12.39 -14.16 20.25
C ASN A 111 -12.00 -15.45 19.47
N SER A 112 -12.84 -16.47 19.54
CA SER A 112 -12.62 -17.75 18.87
C SER A 112 -12.62 -17.64 17.35
N ASP A 113 -13.31 -16.64 16.81
CA ASP A 113 -13.40 -16.34 15.36
C ASP A 113 -12.29 -15.40 14.86
N PHE A 114 -11.38 -14.94 15.72
CA PHE A 114 -10.36 -13.95 15.37
C PHE A 114 -9.53 -14.37 14.14
N ILE A 115 -9.20 -15.67 14.03
CA ILE A 115 -8.45 -16.20 12.90
C ILE A 115 -9.22 -16.03 11.59
N GLU A 116 -10.54 -16.20 11.59
CA GLU A 116 -11.38 -15.98 10.40
C GLU A 116 -11.50 -14.50 10.06
N GLN A 117 -11.61 -13.63 11.07
CA GLN A 117 -11.54 -12.18 10.86
C GLN A 117 -10.20 -11.77 10.24
N LEU A 118 -9.09 -12.30 10.76
CA LEU A 118 -7.75 -12.02 10.24
C LEU A 118 -7.57 -12.53 8.81
N LYS A 119 -8.04 -13.74 8.50
CA LYS A 119 -8.02 -14.29 7.13
C LYS A 119 -8.77 -13.40 6.15
N SER A 120 -9.94 -12.89 6.55
CA SER A 120 -10.71 -11.95 5.73
C SER A 120 -9.91 -10.68 5.42
N VAL A 121 -9.25 -10.10 6.44
CA VAL A 121 -8.39 -8.92 6.25
C VAL A 121 -7.18 -9.22 5.35
N VAL A 122 -6.54 -10.37 5.51
CA VAL A 122 -5.41 -10.79 4.67
C VAL A 122 -5.85 -10.97 3.21
N ARG A 123 -7.04 -11.52 2.96
CA ARG A 123 -7.61 -11.67 1.62
C ARG A 123 -7.76 -10.32 0.91
N ILE A 124 -8.19 -9.29 1.65
CA ILE A 124 -8.34 -7.91 1.16
C ILE A 124 -6.98 -7.24 0.92
N LEU A 125 -5.98 -7.53 1.75
CA LEU A 125 -4.62 -7.00 1.60
C LEU A 125 -3.83 -7.64 0.46
N ARG A 126 -4.16 -8.87 0.07
CA ARG A 126 -3.37 -9.65 -0.89
C ARG A 126 -3.23 -8.93 -2.25
N PRO A 127 -4.28 -8.41 -2.91
CA PRO A 127 -4.13 -7.67 -4.17
C PRO A 127 -3.21 -6.46 -4.04
N PHE A 128 -3.31 -5.73 -2.93
CA PHE A 128 -2.45 -4.57 -2.65
C PHE A 128 -0.97 -4.95 -2.55
N VAL A 129 -0.67 -5.98 -1.76
CA VAL A 129 0.72 -6.47 -1.60
C VAL A 129 1.26 -6.98 -2.93
N TYR A 130 0.47 -7.73 -3.70
CA TYR A 130 0.92 -8.24 -5.00
C TYR A 130 1.15 -7.12 -6.00
N CYS A 131 0.28 -6.12 -6.04
CA CYS A 131 0.48 -4.93 -6.88
C CYS A 131 1.80 -4.23 -6.57
N LEU A 132 2.13 -4.01 -5.29
CA LEU A 132 3.38 -3.38 -4.90
C LEU A 132 4.60 -4.26 -5.20
N ASN A 133 4.49 -5.57 -4.97
CA ASN A 133 5.57 -6.50 -5.32
C ASN A 133 5.86 -6.48 -6.82
N ASP A 134 4.82 -6.53 -7.65
CA ASP A 134 4.96 -6.46 -9.12
C ASP A 134 5.63 -5.13 -9.53
N MET A 135 5.22 -4.00 -8.94
CA MET A 135 5.82 -2.69 -9.20
C MET A 135 7.30 -2.59 -8.79
N ILE A 136 7.77 -3.45 -7.87
CA ILE A 136 9.15 -3.50 -7.41
C ILE A 136 9.99 -4.46 -8.27
N THR A 137 9.42 -5.59 -8.70
CA THR A 137 10.19 -6.69 -9.31
C THR A 137 10.10 -6.75 -10.83
N LEU A 138 9.04 -6.21 -11.43
CA LEU A 138 8.84 -6.24 -12.88
C LEU A 138 9.30 -4.93 -13.52
N PRO A 139 9.78 -4.95 -14.77
CA PRO A 139 10.00 -3.73 -15.53
C PRO A 139 8.66 -3.05 -15.82
N VAL A 140 8.69 -1.73 -15.96
CA VAL A 140 7.53 -0.98 -16.46
C VAL A 140 7.39 -1.31 -17.95
N ASP A 141 6.26 -1.88 -18.32
CA ASP A 141 5.85 -1.99 -19.72
C ASP A 141 5.35 -0.61 -20.16
N ASP A 142 6.23 0.17 -20.80
CA ASP A 142 5.92 1.53 -21.27
C ASP A 142 5.40 1.54 -22.72
N GLY A 143 5.12 0.37 -23.30
CA GLY A 143 4.61 0.24 -24.66
C GLY A 143 5.55 0.75 -25.75
N SER A 144 6.83 0.99 -25.43
CA SER A 144 7.84 1.23 -26.45
C SER A 144 8.31 -0.09 -27.04
N ASP A 145 7.47 -0.67 -27.91
CA ASP A 145 7.95 -1.62 -28.90
C ASP A 145 9.08 -0.93 -29.68
N GLY A 146 10.27 -1.51 -29.60
CA GLY A 146 11.42 -1.08 -30.37
C GLY A 146 11.08 -1.18 -31.87
N SER A 147 10.74 -0.04 -32.47
CA SER A 147 10.94 0.13 -33.90
C SER A 147 12.44 0.15 -34.13
N GLU A 148 13.02 -1.03 -34.37
CA GLU A 148 14.31 -1.14 -35.01
C GLU A 148 14.24 -0.32 -36.31
N ASP A 149 15.05 0.73 -36.38
CA ASP A 149 15.29 1.51 -37.57
C ASP A 149 15.92 0.60 -38.64
N GLU A 150 15.11 -0.08 -39.46
CA GLU A 150 15.53 -0.46 -40.80
C GLU A 150 15.52 0.79 -41.69
N ILE A 151 16.62 1.55 -41.64
CA ILE A 151 16.95 2.52 -42.69
C ILE A 151 17.91 1.82 -43.67
N ASN A 152 17.36 1.52 -44.85
CA ASN A 152 17.99 1.30 -46.17
C ASN A 152 19.52 1.24 -46.26
#